data_AF-A0A4Y7QA34-F1
#
_entry.id   AF-A0A4Y7QA34-F1
#
_cell.length_a   1.000
_cell.length_b   1.000
_cell.length_c   1.000
_cell.angle_alpha   90.00
_cell.angle_beta   90.00
_cell.angle_gamma   90.00
#
_symmetry.space_group_name_H-M   'P 1'
#
loop_
_entity.id
_entity.type
_entity.pdbx_description
1 polymer ?
#
loop_
_entity_poly.entity_id
_entity_poly.type
_entity_poly.pdbx_seq_one_letter_code
_entity_poly.pdbx_strand_id
1 'polypeptide(L)'
;MSEGSIKTGTYTIENVNRGNHIVLKDSALVAGSSEHGKTPPSNALWKFTQLSNGRYTICAAGQNKKLACSDSMEKSAIVLGSNEIHWSIKGTAKKGEYLICHVTVAHELYWGIMYDDPGTPVILRTVATGFGNQWKFLGHQLDVYKPKPVPSRQFTGRSLYLQHLQQFFGQQKSRKGIRDFLLFGMGGVGKTQICLKFIDESSDLFWKIFWVDASNTDTIKMSFQFISNDLGISHCDTDGCIDLVIKWLIGVKHEWLLVFDNLDDDSARDMIARFSLTCGNVLYTSRNPTMQREVADSIEVSELDEEDAVTLLLKAAGLSAFTEEFRQQARPIVQELYCLPLAVDQAGAAILGGLCGIDGYLKLYSKHRCELLSHHSFQGASQYDHAVYGTWDLSFCAIETKAHAQSGLDVQAAQKAILILQISAFLHHENISERIFQQAAENLELKTSAFLD
;
A
#
# COMPACT_ATOMS: atom_id res chain seq x y z
N MET A 1 -20.28 11.02 17.32
CA MET A 1 -20.66 9.96 16.37
C MET A 1 -21.84 9.24 16.97
N SER A 2 -22.97 9.16 16.27
CA SER A 2 -24.16 8.43 16.75
C SER A 2 -23.81 6.95 16.98
N GLU A 3 -24.17 6.41 18.14
CA GLU A 3 -24.08 4.98 18.42
C GLU A 3 -24.80 4.19 17.32
N GLY A 4 -24.05 3.46 16.48
CA GLY A 4 -24.60 2.59 15.44
C GLY A 4 -24.09 2.81 14.01
N SER A 5 -23.32 3.86 13.72
CA SER A 5 -22.73 4.06 12.38
C SER A 5 -21.41 3.33 12.21
N ILE A 6 -21.23 2.61 11.11
CA ILE A 6 -19.93 2.05 10.68
C ILE A 6 -19.26 2.98 9.67
N LYS A 7 -17.92 2.94 9.58
CA LYS A 7 -17.20 3.71 8.56
C LYS A 7 -17.47 3.12 7.16
N THR A 8 -17.38 3.96 6.12
CA THR A 8 -17.26 3.48 4.74
C THR A 8 -16.02 2.58 4.64
N GLY A 9 -16.16 1.40 4.04
CA GLY A 9 -15.10 0.40 3.99
C GLY A 9 -15.57 -0.94 3.44
N THR A 10 -14.67 -1.92 3.44
CA THR A 10 -14.99 -3.29 3.02
C THR A 10 -15.10 -4.20 4.23
N TYR A 11 -16.10 -5.05 4.23
CA TYR A 11 -16.44 -5.91 5.35
C TYR A 11 -16.85 -7.29 4.86
N THR A 12 -16.61 -8.33 5.66
CA THR A 12 -17.43 -9.53 5.57
C THR A 12 -18.62 -9.37 6.48
N ILE A 13 -19.76 -9.92 6.02
CA ILE A 13 -21.00 -9.94 6.77
C ILE A 13 -21.16 -11.34 7.31
N GLU A 14 -21.05 -11.51 8.63
CA GLU A 14 -21.16 -12.80 9.30
C GLU A 14 -22.39 -12.81 10.21
N ASN A 15 -23.17 -13.89 10.17
CA ASN A 15 -24.27 -14.05 11.11
C ASN A 15 -23.75 -14.31 12.52
N VAL A 16 -24.14 -13.49 13.50
CA VAL A 16 -23.68 -13.55 14.89
C VAL A 16 -23.86 -14.93 15.54
N ASN A 17 -24.97 -15.61 15.24
CA ASN A 17 -25.36 -16.83 15.94
C ASN A 17 -24.96 -18.11 15.20
N ARG A 18 -24.81 -18.02 13.87
CA ARG A 18 -24.60 -19.18 13.00
C ARG A 18 -23.20 -19.23 12.37
N GLY A 19 -22.47 -18.12 12.38
CA GLY A 19 -21.12 -18.02 11.81
C GLY A 19 -21.06 -18.08 10.29
N ASN A 20 -22.19 -18.17 9.58
CA ASN A 20 -22.18 -18.12 8.12
C ASN A 20 -21.76 -16.73 7.64
N HIS A 21 -20.78 -16.69 6.74
CA HIS A 21 -20.53 -15.50 5.91
C HIS A 21 -21.57 -15.39 4.81
N ILE A 22 -22.01 -14.17 4.50
CA ILE A 22 -22.88 -13.93 3.36
C ILE A 22 -22.05 -13.87 2.08
N VAL A 23 -22.46 -14.64 1.07
CA VAL A 23 -21.82 -14.72 -0.25
C VAL A 23 -22.84 -14.44 -1.34
N LEU A 24 -22.35 -14.01 -2.51
CA LEU A 24 -23.17 -13.86 -3.70
C LEU A 24 -23.14 -15.16 -4.53
N LYS A 25 -24.32 -15.73 -4.80
CA LYS A 25 -24.49 -16.90 -5.67
C LYS A 25 -25.68 -16.67 -6.61
N ASP A 26 -25.45 -16.84 -7.92
CA ASP A 26 -26.50 -16.69 -8.95
C ASP A 26 -27.31 -15.38 -8.82
N SER A 27 -26.63 -14.29 -8.49
CA SER A 27 -27.18 -12.94 -8.22
C SER A 27 -28.00 -12.78 -6.93
N ALA A 28 -28.11 -13.81 -6.08
CA ALA A 28 -28.76 -13.76 -4.77
C ALA A 28 -27.73 -13.80 -3.63
N LEU A 29 -28.05 -13.13 -2.52
CA LEU A 29 -27.31 -13.27 -1.28
C LEU A 29 -27.70 -14.57 -0.60
N VAL A 30 -26.71 -15.39 -0.23
CA VAL A 30 -26.93 -16.66 0.46
C VAL A 30 -25.95 -16.84 1.61
N ALA A 31 -26.32 -17.70 2.57
CA ALA A 31 -25.43 -18.18 3.62
C ALA A 31 -24.31 -19.05 2.99
N GLY A 32 -23.05 -18.76 3.32
CA GLY A 32 -21.89 -19.62 3.03
C GLY A 32 -21.73 -20.75 4.04
N SER A 33 -20.57 -21.41 4.07
CA SER A 33 -20.25 -22.41 5.12
C SER A 33 -20.17 -21.76 6.51
N SER A 34 -20.57 -22.49 7.54
CA SER A 34 -20.69 -22.04 8.95
C SER A 34 -19.42 -22.23 9.80
N GLU A 35 -18.27 -22.48 9.17
CA GLU A 35 -17.03 -22.78 9.89
C GLU A 35 -16.41 -21.51 10.50
N HIS A 36 -16.54 -21.36 11.82
CA HIS A 36 -16.00 -20.23 12.56
C HIS A 36 -14.48 -20.11 12.40
N GLY A 37 -14.00 -18.89 12.14
CA GLY A 37 -12.57 -18.58 12.11
C GLY A 37 -11.82 -18.98 10.84
N LYS A 38 -12.49 -19.53 9.81
CA LYS A 38 -11.87 -19.72 8.49
C LYS A 38 -11.81 -18.41 7.71
N THR A 39 -10.77 -18.25 6.90
CA THR A 39 -10.63 -17.11 6.01
C THR A 39 -11.82 -17.06 5.04
N PRO A 40 -12.54 -15.93 4.98
CA PRO A 40 -13.71 -15.80 4.13
C PRO A 40 -13.31 -15.90 2.65
N PRO A 41 -14.12 -16.58 1.80
CA PRO A 41 -13.83 -16.66 0.39
C PRO A 41 -13.91 -15.27 -0.26
N SER A 42 -13.19 -15.05 -1.36
CA SER A 42 -13.08 -13.74 -2.02
C SER A 42 -14.43 -13.14 -2.45
N ASN A 43 -15.45 -13.98 -2.67
CA ASN A 43 -16.82 -13.59 -2.99
C ASN A 43 -17.70 -13.27 -1.75
N ALA A 44 -17.13 -13.23 -0.54
CA ALA A 44 -17.79 -12.85 0.71
C ALA A 44 -17.49 -11.41 1.16
N LEU A 45 -16.78 -10.63 0.34
CA LEU A 45 -16.39 -9.26 0.65
C LEU A 45 -17.45 -8.26 0.15
N TRP A 46 -17.81 -7.31 1.00
CA TRP A 46 -18.89 -6.34 0.76
C TRP A 46 -18.41 -4.92 1.04
N LYS A 47 -18.56 -4.03 0.06
CA LYS A 47 -18.24 -2.60 0.20
C LYS A 47 -19.46 -1.85 0.73
N PHE A 48 -19.29 -1.19 1.87
CA PHE A 48 -20.27 -0.31 2.50
C PHE A 48 -19.87 1.13 2.21
N THR A 49 -20.79 1.92 1.65
CA THR A 49 -20.56 3.36 1.41
C THR A 49 -21.65 4.17 2.09
N GLN A 50 -21.26 4.95 3.10
CA GLN A 50 -22.16 5.85 3.80
C GLN A 50 -22.49 7.08 2.93
N LEU A 51 -23.78 7.37 2.81
CA LEU A 51 -24.33 8.50 2.08
C LEU A 51 -24.50 9.71 3.02
N SER A 52 -24.66 10.90 2.45
CA SER A 52 -24.87 12.14 3.22
C SER A 52 -26.11 12.11 4.12
N ASN A 53 -27.11 11.28 3.80
CA ASN A 53 -28.31 11.07 4.61
C ASN A 53 -28.13 10.03 5.74
N GLY A 54 -26.90 9.53 5.95
CA GLY A 54 -26.57 8.54 6.97
C GLY A 54 -26.94 7.09 6.62
N ARG A 55 -27.56 6.84 5.46
CA ARG A 55 -27.81 5.48 4.93
C ARG A 55 -26.60 4.94 4.19
N TYR A 56 -26.64 3.67 3.82
CA TYR A 56 -25.55 2.95 3.18
C TYR A 56 -25.98 2.32 1.87
N THR A 57 -25.12 2.37 0.86
CA THR A 57 -25.16 1.41 -0.24
C THR A 57 -24.22 0.25 0.08
N ILE A 58 -24.66 -0.98 -0.20
CA ILE A 58 -23.87 -2.20 -0.03
C ILE A 58 -23.73 -2.82 -1.42
N CYS A 59 -22.51 -3.18 -1.82
CA CYS A 59 -22.25 -3.94 -3.04
C CYS A 59 -21.18 -5.02 -2.80
N ALA A 60 -21.16 -6.07 -3.62
CA ALA A 60 -20.10 -7.06 -3.57
C ALA A 60 -18.77 -6.39 -3.97
N ALA A 61 -17.69 -6.68 -3.24
CA ALA A 61 -16.36 -6.16 -3.57
C ALA A 61 -15.96 -6.69 -4.96
N GLY A 62 -15.68 -5.77 -5.89
CA GLY A 62 -15.40 -6.09 -7.31
C GLY A 62 -16.60 -6.03 -8.25
N GLN A 63 -17.82 -5.76 -7.75
CA GLN A 63 -18.99 -5.52 -8.59
C GLN A 63 -19.59 -4.12 -8.36
N ASN A 64 -19.98 -3.45 -9.44
CA ASN A 64 -20.69 -2.15 -9.38
C ASN A 64 -22.20 -2.28 -9.17
N LYS A 65 -22.72 -3.51 -9.06
CA LYS A 65 -24.14 -3.74 -8.77
C LYS A 65 -24.41 -3.54 -7.29
N LYS A 66 -25.24 -2.55 -6.98
CA LYS A 66 -25.74 -2.31 -5.62
C LYS A 66 -26.80 -3.35 -5.27
N LEU A 67 -26.86 -3.72 -3.99
CA LEU A 67 -27.80 -4.72 -3.52
C LEU A 67 -29.22 -4.16 -3.37
N ALA A 68 -30.17 -4.93 -3.88
CA ALA A 68 -31.60 -4.67 -3.99
C ALA A 68 -32.43 -5.86 -3.49
N CYS A 69 -33.76 -5.80 -3.64
CA CYS A 69 -34.67 -6.91 -3.43
C CYS A 69 -35.25 -7.40 -4.76
N SER A 70 -35.71 -8.65 -4.81
CA SER A 70 -36.06 -9.34 -6.06
C SER A 70 -37.13 -8.64 -6.90
N ASP A 71 -38.25 -8.22 -6.32
CA ASP A 71 -39.37 -7.65 -7.09
C ASP A 71 -40.19 -6.58 -6.35
N SER A 72 -40.12 -6.52 -5.01
CA SER A 72 -40.72 -5.47 -4.18
C SER A 72 -40.12 -5.48 -2.76
N MET A 73 -40.24 -4.36 -2.03
CA MET A 73 -39.74 -4.23 -0.66
C MET A 73 -40.73 -4.86 0.34
N GLU A 74 -40.89 -6.18 0.24
CA GLU A 74 -41.89 -6.95 1.00
C GLU A 74 -41.27 -7.99 1.93
N LYS A 75 -42.08 -8.48 2.88
CA LYS A 75 -41.69 -9.58 3.77
C LYS A 75 -41.37 -10.82 2.95
N SER A 76 -40.27 -11.50 3.29
CA SER A 76 -39.73 -12.69 2.64
C SER A 76 -39.14 -12.48 1.25
N ALA A 77 -39.06 -11.24 0.75
CA ALA A 77 -38.34 -10.95 -0.49
C ALA A 77 -36.85 -11.30 -0.37
N ILE A 78 -36.27 -11.86 -1.43
CA ILE A 78 -34.85 -12.24 -1.48
C ILE A 78 -34.02 -11.00 -1.81
N VAL A 79 -32.89 -10.84 -1.13
CA VAL A 79 -31.93 -9.78 -1.42
C VAL A 79 -31.06 -10.20 -2.62
N LEU A 80 -31.11 -9.41 -3.71
CA LEU A 80 -30.43 -9.66 -4.99
C LEU A 80 -29.42 -8.56 -5.33
N GLY A 81 -28.48 -8.84 -6.22
CA GLY A 81 -27.59 -7.85 -6.83
C GLY A 81 -28.19 -7.24 -8.11
N SER A 82 -29.00 -6.19 -8.00
CA SER A 82 -29.59 -5.53 -9.18
C SER A 82 -29.74 -4.01 -9.02
N ASN A 83 -30.81 -3.53 -8.38
CA ASN A 83 -31.14 -2.10 -8.25
C ASN A 83 -30.58 -1.44 -6.98
N GLU A 84 -30.46 -0.11 -6.96
CA GLU A 84 -29.93 0.62 -5.80
C GLU A 84 -30.97 0.80 -4.69
N ILE A 85 -30.68 0.24 -3.51
CA ILE A 85 -31.43 0.47 -2.27
C ILE A 85 -30.49 1.07 -1.22
N HIS A 86 -30.99 2.06 -0.47
CA HIS A 86 -30.26 2.70 0.63
C HIS A 86 -30.64 2.04 1.96
N TRP A 87 -29.72 1.26 2.51
CA TRP A 87 -29.88 0.50 3.74
C TRP A 87 -29.56 1.34 4.98
N SER A 88 -30.22 1.07 6.10
CA SER A 88 -29.90 1.60 7.42
C SER A 88 -29.18 0.54 8.24
N ILE A 89 -28.04 0.92 8.82
CA ILE A 89 -27.27 0.09 9.74
C ILE A 89 -27.58 0.55 11.15
N LYS A 90 -28.13 -0.35 11.97
CA LYS A 90 -28.48 -0.07 13.37
C LYS A 90 -27.66 -0.96 14.29
N GLY A 91 -27.05 -0.38 15.33
CA GLY A 91 -26.41 -1.17 16.39
C GLY A 91 -27.46 -1.90 17.23
N THR A 92 -27.11 -3.09 17.74
CA THR A 92 -27.92 -3.77 18.76
C THR A 92 -27.48 -3.36 20.17
N ALA A 93 -28.11 -3.94 21.20
CA ALA A 93 -27.68 -3.76 22.60
C ALA A 93 -26.27 -4.31 22.87
N LYS A 94 -25.74 -5.19 22.02
CA LYS A 94 -24.37 -5.72 22.11
C LYS A 94 -23.46 -4.96 21.15
N LYS A 95 -22.36 -4.42 21.69
CA LYS A 95 -21.34 -3.71 20.91
C LYS A 95 -20.74 -4.63 19.84
N GLY A 96 -20.68 -4.14 18.60
CA GLY A 96 -20.13 -4.89 17.46
C GLY A 96 -21.13 -5.78 16.73
N GLU A 97 -22.40 -5.78 17.15
CA GLU A 97 -23.49 -6.48 16.47
C GLU A 97 -24.46 -5.48 15.85
N TYR A 98 -24.86 -5.73 14.61
CA TYR A 98 -25.62 -4.79 13.79
C TYR A 98 -26.82 -5.45 13.12
N LEU A 99 -27.81 -4.62 12.77
CA LEU A 99 -28.93 -4.95 11.92
C LEU A 99 -28.78 -4.20 10.60
N ILE A 100 -28.97 -4.89 9.47
CA ILE A 100 -29.14 -4.27 8.15
C ILE A 100 -30.64 -4.18 7.89
N CYS A 101 -31.17 -2.97 7.75
CA CYS A 101 -32.60 -2.76 7.60
C CYS A 101 -32.97 -1.71 6.55
N HIS A 102 -34.20 -1.75 6.09
CA HIS A 102 -34.81 -0.72 5.28
C HIS A 102 -36.14 -0.30 5.93
N VAL A 103 -36.34 1.01 6.05
CA VAL A 103 -37.57 1.58 6.63
C VAL A 103 -38.55 1.88 5.49
N THR A 104 -39.69 1.19 5.49
CA THR A 104 -40.83 1.52 4.62
C THR A 104 -41.85 2.37 5.38
N VAL A 105 -42.88 2.86 4.69
CA VAL A 105 -43.96 3.63 5.33
C VAL A 105 -44.74 2.79 6.36
N ALA A 106 -44.85 1.47 6.14
CA ALA A 106 -45.65 0.59 6.99
C ALA A 106 -44.81 -0.14 8.06
N HIS A 107 -43.64 -0.65 7.70
CA HIS A 107 -42.83 -1.53 8.56
C HIS A 107 -41.32 -1.36 8.32
N GLU A 108 -40.51 -1.76 9.30
CA GLU A 108 -39.08 -1.97 9.11
C GLU A 108 -38.82 -3.40 8.66
N LEU A 109 -37.98 -3.55 7.64
CA LEU A 109 -37.58 -4.85 7.09
C LEU A 109 -36.09 -5.06 7.31
N TYR A 110 -35.73 -6.22 7.85
CA TYR A 110 -34.38 -6.58 8.25
C TYR A 110 -33.86 -7.74 7.40
N TRP A 111 -32.57 -7.71 7.05
CA TRP A 111 -31.93 -8.88 6.47
C TRP A 111 -31.92 -10.03 7.47
N GLY A 112 -32.20 -11.24 6.98
CA GLY A 112 -32.11 -12.44 7.79
C GLY A 112 -32.00 -13.73 7.00
N ILE A 113 -31.39 -14.74 7.63
CA ILE A 113 -31.36 -16.12 7.12
C ILE A 113 -32.27 -17.02 7.96
N MET A 114 -32.92 -17.99 7.30
CA MET A 114 -33.88 -18.91 7.96
C MET A 114 -33.19 -20.15 8.52
N TYR A 115 -32.23 -20.71 7.79
CA TYR A 115 -31.41 -21.87 8.14
C TYR A 115 -29.91 -21.55 8.05
N ASP A 116 -29.06 -22.35 8.67
CA ASP A 116 -27.60 -22.26 8.67
C ASP A 116 -26.95 -23.10 7.55
N ASP A 117 -27.76 -23.84 6.78
CA ASP A 117 -27.31 -24.59 5.62
C ASP A 117 -26.73 -23.66 4.53
N PRO A 118 -25.55 -24.00 3.95
CA PRO A 118 -24.99 -23.27 2.82
C PRO A 118 -25.96 -23.18 1.64
N GLY A 119 -26.09 -21.99 1.07
CA GLY A 119 -27.05 -21.68 0.01
C GLY A 119 -28.39 -21.13 0.49
N THR A 120 -28.64 -21.08 1.81
CA THR A 120 -29.86 -20.45 2.35
C THR A 120 -29.93 -18.97 1.97
N PRO A 121 -31.00 -18.48 1.32
CA PRO A 121 -31.08 -17.08 0.89
C PRO A 121 -31.21 -16.10 2.06
N VAL A 122 -30.62 -14.92 1.89
CA VAL A 122 -30.91 -13.74 2.73
C VAL A 122 -32.23 -13.14 2.28
N ILE A 123 -33.18 -13.08 3.20
CA ILE A 123 -34.53 -12.56 2.97
C ILE A 123 -34.83 -11.35 3.86
N LEU A 124 -35.82 -10.56 3.47
CA LEU A 124 -36.37 -9.49 4.30
C LEU A 124 -37.35 -10.03 5.35
N ARG A 125 -37.18 -9.60 6.60
CA ARG A 125 -37.98 -10.05 7.75
C ARG A 125 -38.54 -8.86 8.50
N THR A 126 -39.71 -9.03 9.11
CA THR A 126 -40.36 -7.97 9.91
C THR A 126 -39.97 -7.99 11.39
N VAL A 127 -39.18 -8.98 11.82
CA VAL A 127 -38.76 -9.15 13.23
C VAL A 127 -37.31 -8.68 13.37
N ALA A 128 -37.09 -7.67 14.21
CA ALA A 128 -35.77 -7.08 14.44
C ALA A 128 -34.81 -8.00 15.23
N THR A 129 -35.35 -8.84 16.12
CA THR A 129 -34.57 -9.66 17.05
C THR A 129 -34.82 -11.15 16.83
N GLY A 130 -33.94 -11.80 16.06
CA GLY A 130 -33.94 -13.24 15.85
C GLY A 130 -32.56 -13.75 15.48
N PHE A 131 -32.28 -15.02 15.76
CA PHE A 131 -30.96 -15.64 15.58
C PHE A 131 -30.36 -15.42 14.17
N GLY A 132 -31.22 -15.32 13.14
CA GLY A 132 -30.80 -15.14 11.75
C GLY A 132 -30.54 -13.70 11.29
N ASN A 133 -30.75 -12.67 12.11
CA ASN A 133 -30.86 -11.28 11.64
C ASN A 133 -29.81 -10.32 12.23
N GLN A 134 -28.92 -10.85 13.06
CA GLN A 134 -27.85 -10.10 13.70
C GLN A 134 -26.52 -10.39 13.00
N TRP A 135 -25.79 -9.32 12.68
CA TRP A 135 -24.61 -9.39 11.83
C TRP A 135 -23.39 -8.82 12.56
N LYS A 136 -22.25 -9.48 12.41
CA LYS A 136 -20.93 -8.89 12.67
C LYS A 136 -20.36 -8.42 11.35
N PHE A 137 -19.79 -7.21 11.37
CA PHE A 137 -19.00 -6.70 10.26
C PHE A 137 -17.55 -6.80 10.64
N LEU A 138 -16.88 -7.81 10.10
CA LEU A 138 -15.44 -7.93 10.24
C LEU A 138 -14.84 -7.03 9.17
N GLY A 139 -14.26 -5.92 9.63
CA GLY A 139 -13.58 -4.98 8.75
C GLY A 139 -12.43 -5.68 8.08
N HIS A 140 -12.52 -5.86 6.78
CA HIS A 140 -11.34 -6.10 5.99
C HIS A 140 -10.82 -4.71 5.68
N GLN A 141 -9.69 -4.36 6.27
CA GLN A 141 -8.74 -3.67 5.40
C GLN A 141 -8.59 -4.64 4.23
N LEU A 142 -9.22 -4.33 3.10
CA LEU A 142 -8.79 -4.98 1.87
C LEU A 142 -7.29 -4.72 1.84
N ASP A 143 -6.50 -5.75 2.09
CA ASP A 143 -5.11 -5.82 1.62
C ASP A 143 -5.10 -5.95 0.08
N VAL A 144 -5.98 -5.21 -0.59
CA VAL A 144 -6.15 -5.16 -2.05
C VAL A 144 -6.24 -3.69 -2.44
N TYR A 145 -5.27 -2.93 -1.97
CA TYR A 145 -4.70 -1.71 -2.55
C TYR A 145 -3.44 -1.40 -1.73
N LYS A 146 -2.25 -1.68 -2.27
CA LYS A 146 -1.06 -0.90 -1.86
C LYS A 146 -0.27 -0.33 -3.04
N PRO A 147 -0.88 0.42 -3.98
CA PRO A 147 -0.20 1.00 -5.12
C PRO A 147 0.18 2.41 -4.71
N LYS A 148 1.20 2.47 -3.86
CA LYS A 148 2.07 3.63 -3.60
C LYS A 148 2.91 3.28 -2.36
N PRO A 149 4.26 3.32 -2.45
CA PRO A 149 5.17 3.18 -1.31
C PRO A 149 4.82 4.15 -0.17
N VAL A 150 5.27 3.83 1.04
CA VAL A 150 5.02 4.68 2.21
C VAL A 150 5.81 5.99 2.08
N PRO A 151 5.16 7.17 2.15
CA PRO A 151 5.87 8.44 2.20
C PRO A 151 6.73 8.55 3.45
N SER A 152 7.97 9.02 3.30
CA SER A 152 8.84 9.30 4.43
C SER A 152 8.29 10.47 5.24
N ARG A 153 8.26 10.30 6.57
CA ARG A 153 7.93 11.40 7.50
C ARG A 153 9.02 12.46 7.58
N GLN A 154 10.23 12.14 7.12
CA GLN A 154 11.40 13.02 7.18
C GLN A 154 11.72 13.68 5.83
N PHE A 155 10.78 13.65 4.86
CA PHE A 155 10.96 14.34 3.59
C PHE A 155 11.43 15.79 3.80
N THR A 156 12.47 16.19 3.06
CA THR A 156 13.16 17.46 3.25
C THR A 156 13.61 17.99 1.88
N GLY A 157 13.48 19.31 1.68
CA GLY A 157 13.94 19.98 0.48
C GLY A 157 13.11 19.68 -0.77
N ARG A 158 13.81 19.64 -1.92
CA ARG A 158 13.27 19.22 -3.24
C ARG A 158 12.24 20.16 -3.87
N SER A 159 12.15 21.40 -3.41
CA SER A 159 11.21 22.41 -3.92
C SER A 159 11.31 22.62 -5.43
N LEU A 160 12.52 22.58 -5.99
CA LEU A 160 12.75 22.69 -7.44
C LEU A 160 11.93 21.64 -8.22
N TYR A 161 12.07 20.38 -7.84
CA TYR A 161 11.41 19.26 -8.53
C TYR A 161 9.89 19.31 -8.35
N LEU A 162 9.43 19.60 -7.12
CA LEU A 162 8.00 19.70 -6.82
C LEU A 162 7.34 20.84 -7.60
N GLN A 163 7.98 22.00 -7.66
CA GLN A 163 7.50 23.13 -8.46
C GLN A 163 7.44 22.79 -9.94
N HIS A 164 8.46 22.09 -10.47
CA HIS A 164 8.47 21.70 -11.87
C HIS A 164 7.31 20.74 -12.20
N LEU A 165 7.08 19.72 -11.37
CA LEU A 165 5.96 18.80 -11.52
C LEU A 165 4.61 19.51 -11.42
N GLN A 166 4.44 20.42 -10.44
CA GLN A 166 3.22 21.23 -10.29
C GLN A 166 2.97 22.11 -11.50
N GLN A 167 4.00 22.75 -12.05
CA GLN A 167 3.87 23.58 -13.25
C GLN A 167 3.53 22.74 -14.48
N PHE A 168 4.17 21.58 -14.65
CA PHE A 168 3.95 20.70 -15.79
C PHE A 168 2.53 20.11 -15.79
N PHE A 169 2.10 19.51 -14.68
CA PHE A 169 0.80 18.86 -14.57
C PHE A 169 -0.36 19.82 -14.25
N GLY A 170 -0.09 20.97 -13.63
CA GLY A 170 -1.11 21.97 -13.27
C GLY A 170 -1.60 22.83 -14.44
N GLN A 171 -0.87 22.90 -15.56
CA GLN A 171 -1.31 23.65 -16.74
C GLN A 171 -2.46 22.92 -17.45
N GLN A 172 -3.68 23.47 -17.38
CA GLN A 172 -4.82 23.00 -18.19
C GLN A 172 -4.61 23.38 -19.67
N LYS A 173 -3.87 22.55 -20.41
CA LYS A 173 -3.87 22.61 -21.88
C LYS A 173 -4.99 21.73 -22.44
N SER A 174 -5.46 22.05 -23.64
CA SER A 174 -6.49 21.27 -24.35
C SER A 174 -6.16 19.78 -24.33
N ARG A 175 -7.16 18.90 -24.19
CA ARG A 175 -7.10 17.42 -24.11
C ARG A 175 -6.44 16.67 -25.29
N LYS A 176 -5.44 17.25 -25.97
CA LYS A 176 -4.75 16.62 -27.09
C LYS A 176 -3.39 16.11 -26.62
N GLY A 177 -3.27 14.79 -26.52
CA GLY A 177 -2.02 14.07 -26.23
C GLY A 177 -1.85 13.67 -24.75
N ILE A 178 -0.84 12.84 -24.51
CA ILE A 178 -0.35 12.51 -23.17
C ILE A 178 0.51 13.65 -22.63
N ARG A 179 0.45 13.84 -21.32
CA ARG A 179 1.44 14.60 -20.55
C ARG A 179 2.24 13.61 -19.75
N ASP A 180 3.44 13.32 -20.21
CA ASP A 180 4.34 12.43 -19.50
C ASP A 180 5.64 13.10 -19.08
N PHE A 181 6.08 12.76 -17.87
CA PHE A 181 7.22 13.38 -17.23
C PHE A 181 8.11 12.32 -16.60
N LEU A 182 9.42 12.45 -16.76
CA LEU A 182 10.41 11.54 -16.17
C LEU A 182 11.24 12.22 -15.09
N LEU A 183 11.23 11.65 -13.88
CA LEU A 183 12.30 11.84 -12.90
C LEU A 183 13.34 10.76 -13.10
N PHE A 184 14.56 11.11 -13.50
CA PHE A 184 15.66 10.15 -13.60
C PHE A 184 16.84 10.53 -12.74
N GLY A 185 17.76 9.61 -12.48
CA GLY A 185 18.95 9.87 -11.66
C GLY A 185 19.36 8.64 -10.86
N MET A 186 20.42 8.74 -10.07
CA MET A 186 20.99 7.61 -9.34
C MET A 186 19.99 6.91 -8.39
N GLY A 187 20.29 5.68 -7.97
CA GLY A 187 19.53 5.01 -6.91
C GLY A 187 19.51 5.85 -5.63
N GLY A 188 18.51 5.70 -4.76
CA GLY A 188 18.53 6.34 -3.43
C GLY A 188 18.46 7.89 -3.38
N VAL A 189 18.47 8.60 -4.53
CA VAL A 189 18.35 10.08 -4.59
C VAL A 189 16.93 10.59 -4.30
N GLY A 190 15.97 9.71 -4.02
CA GLY A 190 14.63 10.08 -3.56
C GLY A 190 13.59 10.36 -4.64
N LYS A 191 13.82 9.91 -5.89
CA LYS A 191 12.84 10.06 -7.01
C LYS A 191 11.43 9.62 -6.63
N THR A 192 11.30 8.40 -6.11
CA THR A 192 10.04 7.86 -5.59
C THR A 192 9.42 8.80 -4.57
N GLN A 193 10.18 9.26 -3.57
CA GLN A 193 9.70 10.16 -2.52
C GLN A 193 9.25 11.52 -3.06
N ILE A 194 9.90 12.06 -4.10
CA ILE A 194 9.45 13.27 -4.80
C ILE A 194 8.07 13.04 -5.43
N CYS A 195 7.87 11.91 -6.13
CA CYS A 195 6.54 11.55 -6.66
C CYS A 195 5.50 11.45 -5.54
N LEU A 196 5.85 10.80 -4.43
CA LEU A 196 4.93 10.62 -3.31
C LEU A 196 4.49 11.98 -2.74
N LYS A 197 5.44 12.91 -2.60
CA LYS A 197 5.22 14.25 -2.06
C LYS A 197 4.45 15.15 -3.03
N PHE A 198 4.78 15.10 -4.32
CA PHE A 198 4.02 15.81 -5.35
C PHE A 198 2.53 15.42 -5.33
N ILE A 199 2.25 14.11 -5.26
CA ILE A 199 0.88 13.60 -5.19
C ILE A 199 0.16 14.09 -3.92
N ASP A 200 0.85 14.12 -2.78
CA ASP A 200 0.30 14.60 -1.51
C ASP A 200 -0.12 16.08 -1.62
N GLU A 201 0.77 16.92 -2.17
CA GLU A 201 0.53 18.36 -2.34
C GLU A 201 -0.42 18.71 -3.49
N SER A 202 -0.60 17.81 -4.45
CA SER A 202 -1.37 18.05 -5.68
C SER A 202 -2.56 17.11 -5.83
N SER A 203 -3.05 16.56 -4.71
CA SER A 203 -4.13 15.56 -4.71
C SER A 203 -5.42 16.08 -5.34
N ASP A 204 -5.68 17.39 -5.27
CA ASP A 204 -6.86 18.02 -5.88
C ASP A 204 -6.79 18.11 -7.43
N LEU A 205 -5.60 17.93 -8.03
CA LEU A 205 -5.44 17.99 -9.49
C LEU A 205 -5.96 16.73 -10.19
N PHE A 206 -5.99 15.60 -9.50
CA PHE A 206 -6.27 14.29 -10.09
C PHE A 206 -7.46 13.65 -9.40
N TRP A 207 -8.48 13.31 -10.19
CA TRP A 207 -9.62 12.54 -9.72
C TRP A 207 -9.22 11.14 -9.22
N LYS A 208 -8.20 10.54 -9.86
CA LYS A 208 -7.69 9.23 -9.46
C LYS A 208 -6.21 9.08 -9.79
N ILE A 209 -5.50 8.37 -8.91
CA ILE A 209 -4.07 8.12 -9.02
C ILE A 209 -3.84 6.61 -8.98
N PHE A 210 -3.03 6.14 -9.92
CA PHE A 210 -2.65 4.75 -10.07
C PHE A 210 -1.13 4.65 -9.96
N TRP A 211 -0.64 3.62 -9.27
CA TRP A 211 0.79 3.37 -9.11
C TRP A 211 1.11 1.99 -9.65
N VAL A 212 2.19 1.91 -10.40
CA VAL A 212 2.69 0.72 -11.06
C VAL A 212 4.14 0.53 -10.63
N ASP A 213 4.44 -0.62 -10.05
CA ASP A 213 5.82 -1.09 -9.92
C ASP A 213 6.30 -1.51 -11.32
N ALA A 214 7.25 -0.75 -11.84
CA ALA A 214 7.81 -0.90 -13.18
C ALA A 214 9.20 -1.55 -13.18
N SER A 215 9.58 -2.19 -12.07
CA SER A 215 10.88 -2.86 -11.91
C SER A 215 11.15 -3.92 -12.97
N ASN A 216 10.11 -4.62 -13.43
CA ASN A 216 10.18 -5.56 -14.54
C ASN A 216 8.79 -5.82 -15.15
N THR A 217 8.74 -6.65 -16.20
CA THR A 217 7.50 -6.98 -16.90
C THR A 217 6.44 -7.65 -16.01
N ASP A 218 6.84 -8.54 -15.11
CA ASP A 218 5.90 -9.28 -14.26
C ASP A 218 5.27 -8.38 -13.17
N THR A 219 6.06 -7.47 -12.59
CA THR A 219 5.56 -6.52 -11.59
C THR A 219 4.59 -5.50 -12.20
N ILE A 220 4.82 -5.09 -13.46
CA ILE A 220 3.88 -4.27 -14.22
C ILE A 220 2.56 -5.01 -14.40
N LYS A 221 2.61 -6.24 -14.94
CA LYS A 221 1.41 -7.06 -15.16
C LYS A 221 0.61 -7.25 -13.87
N MET A 222 1.29 -7.54 -12.77
CA MET A 222 0.67 -7.69 -11.45
C MET A 222 0.02 -6.36 -10.98
N SER A 223 0.71 -5.23 -11.16
CA SER A 223 0.16 -3.90 -10.84
C SER A 223 -1.11 -3.61 -11.64
N PHE A 224 -1.14 -3.94 -12.93
CA PHE A 224 -2.32 -3.75 -13.77
C PHE A 224 -3.47 -4.69 -13.42
N GLN A 225 -3.19 -5.92 -12.97
CA GLN A 225 -4.22 -6.79 -12.41
C GLN A 225 -4.87 -6.15 -11.18
N PHE A 226 -4.08 -5.57 -10.27
CA PHE A 226 -4.61 -4.85 -9.11
C PHE A 226 -5.46 -3.64 -9.51
N ILE A 227 -4.98 -2.84 -10.47
CA ILE A 227 -5.73 -1.69 -11.01
C ILE A 227 -7.04 -2.15 -11.65
N SER A 228 -7.00 -3.20 -12.47
CA SER A 228 -8.18 -3.80 -13.12
C SER A 228 -9.24 -4.22 -12.08
N ASN A 229 -8.80 -4.88 -11.01
CA ASN A 229 -9.67 -5.29 -9.90
C ASN A 229 -10.27 -4.09 -9.16
N ASP A 230 -9.47 -3.06 -8.86
CA ASP A 230 -9.95 -1.82 -8.22
C ASP A 230 -10.97 -1.05 -9.08
N LEU A 231 -10.82 -1.14 -10.41
CA LEU A 231 -11.76 -0.57 -11.38
C LEU A 231 -13.00 -1.45 -11.61
N GLY A 232 -13.05 -2.66 -11.06
CA GLY A 232 -14.12 -3.62 -11.28
C GLY A 232 -14.17 -4.18 -12.71
N ILE A 233 -13.04 -4.13 -13.43
CA ILE A 233 -12.89 -4.68 -14.78
C ILE A 233 -12.69 -6.21 -14.61
N SER A 234 -13.79 -6.95 -14.73
CA SER A 234 -13.83 -8.41 -14.53
C SER A 234 -13.40 -9.18 -15.79
N HIS A 235 -12.73 -10.33 -15.62
CA HIS A 235 -12.46 -11.38 -16.63
C HIS A 235 -11.31 -11.13 -17.63
N CYS A 236 -10.09 -10.87 -17.17
CA CYS A 236 -8.88 -10.93 -18.01
C CYS A 236 -7.83 -11.90 -17.44
N ASP A 237 -7.10 -12.54 -18.34
CA ASP A 237 -5.75 -13.04 -18.04
C ASP A 237 -4.80 -11.85 -17.80
N THR A 238 -3.63 -12.11 -17.21
CA THR A 238 -2.67 -11.09 -16.78
C THR A 238 -2.30 -10.09 -17.88
N ASP A 239 -2.19 -10.56 -19.13
CA ASP A 239 -1.83 -9.74 -20.28
C ASP A 239 -3.01 -8.90 -20.78
N GLY A 240 -4.23 -9.45 -20.80
CA GLY A 240 -5.43 -8.71 -21.20
C GLY A 240 -5.81 -7.56 -20.26
N CYS A 241 -5.38 -7.63 -18.99
CA CYS A 241 -5.72 -6.59 -18.01
C CYS A 241 -5.07 -5.23 -18.33
N ILE A 242 -3.87 -5.21 -18.90
CA ILE A 242 -3.20 -3.96 -19.29
C ILE A 242 -4.02 -3.22 -20.36
N ASP A 243 -4.37 -3.92 -21.44
CA ASP A 243 -5.10 -3.34 -22.57
C ASP A 243 -6.51 -2.88 -22.16
N LEU A 244 -7.17 -3.61 -21.26
CA LEU A 244 -8.47 -3.21 -20.73
C LEU A 244 -8.40 -1.96 -19.85
N VAL A 245 -7.38 -1.86 -18.99
CA VAL A 245 -7.17 -0.65 -18.17
C VAL A 245 -6.85 0.54 -19.07
N ILE A 246 -5.98 0.39 -20.07
CA ILE A 246 -5.69 1.42 -21.08
C ILE A 246 -6.99 1.87 -21.76
N LYS A 247 -7.78 0.94 -22.28
CA LYS A 247 -9.06 1.23 -22.94
C LYS A 247 -10.03 1.96 -22.01
N TRP A 248 -10.06 1.58 -20.74
CA TRP A 248 -10.86 2.25 -19.72
C TRP A 248 -10.39 3.69 -19.51
N LEU A 249 -9.08 3.92 -19.35
CA LEU A 249 -8.47 5.24 -19.15
C LEU A 249 -8.76 6.20 -20.31
N ILE A 250 -8.73 5.72 -21.55
CA ILE A 250 -9.10 6.51 -22.75
C ILE A 250 -10.54 7.05 -22.66
N GLY A 251 -11.44 6.29 -22.04
CA GLY A 251 -12.85 6.69 -21.86
C GLY A 251 -13.08 7.67 -20.71
N VAL A 252 -12.10 7.87 -19.83
CA VAL A 252 -12.24 8.73 -18.64
C VAL A 252 -12.13 10.20 -19.03
N LYS A 253 -13.14 10.99 -18.63
CA LYS A 253 -13.18 12.45 -18.87
C LYS A 253 -12.51 13.27 -17.76
N HIS A 254 -12.23 12.65 -16.62
CA HIS A 254 -11.57 13.28 -15.47
C HIS A 254 -10.06 13.16 -15.58
N GLU A 255 -9.33 14.10 -14.97
CA GLU A 255 -7.86 14.02 -14.89
C GLU A 255 -7.46 12.86 -13.99
N TRP A 256 -6.65 11.95 -14.52
CA TRP A 256 -6.04 10.86 -13.76
C TRP A 256 -4.51 10.94 -13.88
N LEU A 257 -3.81 10.36 -12.91
CA LEU A 257 -2.34 10.23 -12.93
C LEU A 257 -1.96 8.75 -12.84
N LEU A 258 -1.09 8.31 -13.72
CA LEU A 258 -0.48 6.98 -13.67
C LEU A 258 1.02 7.14 -13.36
N VAL A 259 1.49 6.54 -12.28
CA VAL A 259 2.89 6.58 -11.88
C VAL A 259 3.54 5.22 -12.14
N PHE A 260 4.63 5.21 -12.89
CA PHE A 260 5.50 4.04 -13.08
C PHE A 260 6.79 4.27 -12.29
N ASP A 261 6.99 3.50 -11.22
CA ASP A 261 8.17 3.61 -10.35
C ASP A 261 9.18 2.51 -10.68
N ASN A 262 10.48 2.81 -10.65
CA ASN A 262 11.59 1.88 -10.93
C ASN A 262 11.65 1.35 -12.38
N LEU A 263 11.32 2.18 -13.37
CA LEU A 263 11.36 1.82 -14.78
C LEU A 263 12.79 1.80 -15.34
N ASP A 264 13.62 0.90 -14.80
CA ASP A 264 15.05 0.80 -15.10
C ASP A 264 15.33 -0.16 -16.27
N ASP A 265 14.48 -1.18 -16.44
CA ASP A 265 14.64 -2.26 -17.41
C ASP A 265 14.11 -1.87 -18.80
N ASP A 266 14.94 -2.10 -19.82
CA ASP A 266 14.60 -1.90 -21.23
C ASP A 266 13.43 -2.80 -21.66
N SER A 267 13.24 -3.98 -21.05
CA SER A 267 12.12 -4.88 -21.36
C SER A 267 10.74 -4.28 -21.07
N ALA A 268 10.68 -3.34 -20.13
CA ALA A 268 9.46 -2.64 -19.76
C ALA A 268 9.15 -1.44 -20.69
N ARG A 269 10.08 -1.02 -21.57
CA ARG A 269 9.88 0.12 -22.47
C ARG A 269 8.80 -0.09 -23.51
N ASP A 270 8.68 -1.30 -24.05
CA ASP A 270 7.64 -1.62 -25.04
C ASP A 270 6.23 -1.41 -24.46
N MET A 271 6.09 -1.47 -23.13
CA MET A 271 4.82 -1.15 -22.48
C MET A 271 4.53 0.35 -22.44
N ILE A 272 5.53 1.21 -22.27
CA ILE A 272 5.38 2.68 -22.32
C ILE A 272 4.75 3.11 -23.64
N ALA A 273 5.24 2.57 -24.76
CA ALA A 273 4.77 2.90 -26.10
C ALA A 273 3.26 2.62 -26.27
N ARG A 274 2.70 1.66 -25.54
CA ARG A 274 1.26 1.38 -25.53
C ARG A 274 0.46 2.48 -24.84
N PHE A 275 1.04 3.11 -23.81
CA PHE A 275 0.40 4.21 -23.11
C PHE A 275 0.48 5.50 -23.90
N SER A 276 1.57 5.77 -24.64
CA SER A 276 1.81 6.97 -25.46
C SER A 276 0.69 7.31 -26.46
N LEU A 277 -0.23 6.38 -26.73
CA LEU A 277 -1.39 6.55 -27.61
C LEU A 277 -2.65 7.10 -26.90
N THR A 278 -2.60 7.33 -25.59
CA THR A 278 -3.75 7.77 -24.77
C THR A 278 -3.73 9.27 -24.48
N CYS A 279 -4.80 9.77 -23.85
CA CYS A 279 -4.85 11.10 -23.25
C CYS A 279 -4.81 10.96 -21.72
N GLY A 280 -4.01 11.76 -21.01
CA GLY A 280 -3.87 11.68 -19.56
C GLY A 280 -2.52 12.16 -19.04
N ASN A 281 -2.24 11.84 -17.77
CA ASN A 281 -1.02 12.25 -17.08
C ASN A 281 -0.22 11.01 -16.66
N VAL A 282 1.06 10.96 -17.00
CA VAL A 282 1.95 9.86 -16.64
C VAL A 282 3.24 10.38 -16.00
N LEU A 283 3.69 9.78 -14.91
CA LEU A 283 4.92 10.14 -14.23
C LEU A 283 5.80 8.91 -14.08
N TYR A 284 7.03 9.01 -14.55
CA TYR A 284 8.00 7.92 -14.52
C TYR A 284 9.11 8.21 -13.52
N THR A 285 9.61 7.18 -12.84
CA THR A 285 10.93 7.21 -12.19
C THR A 285 11.86 6.17 -12.81
N SER A 286 13.13 6.53 -13.02
CA SER A 286 14.13 5.60 -13.57
C SER A 286 15.55 5.97 -13.14
N ARG A 287 16.46 4.99 -13.14
CA ARG A 287 17.91 5.21 -13.12
C ARG A 287 18.51 5.36 -14.50
N ASN A 288 17.74 5.03 -15.54
CA ASN A 288 18.23 4.98 -16.91
C ASN A 288 18.04 6.33 -17.62
N PRO A 289 19.11 7.11 -17.87
CA PRO A 289 18.98 8.43 -18.48
C PRO A 289 18.55 8.37 -19.95
N THR A 290 18.65 7.23 -20.64
CA THR A 290 18.24 7.12 -22.06
C THR A 290 16.73 7.27 -22.24
N MET A 291 15.96 7.02 -21.18
CA MET A 291 14.50 7.15 -21.12
C MET A 291 13.99 8.57 -21.44
N GLN A 292 14.85 9.58 -21.29
CA GLN A 292 14.53 10.96 -21.67
C GLN A 292 14.11 11.11 -23.14
N ARG A 293 14.51 10.17 -24.01
CA ARG A 293 14.16 10.19 -25.44
C ARG A 293 12.72 9.74 -25.73
N GLU A 294 12.07 9.11 -24.76
CA GLU A 294 10.77 8.45 -24.91
C GLU A 294 9.61 9.23 -24.26
N VAL A 295 9.90 10.38 -23.63
CA VAL A 295 8.93 11.17 -22.84
C VAL A 295 8.91 12.64 -23.29
N ALA A 296 7.83 13.35 -23.01
CA ALA A 296 7.68 14.75 -23.39
C ALA A 296 8.60 15.71 -22.61
N ASP A 297 8.82 15.46 -21.32
CA ASP A 297 9.69 16.28 -20.48
C ASP A 297 10.34 15.43 -19.38
N SER A 298 11.48 15.90 -18.86
CA SER A 298 12.25 15.15 -17.87
C SER A 298 13.17 16.04 -17.06
N ILE A 299 13.56 15.56 -15.89
CA ILE A 299 14.58 16.22 -15.06
C ILE A 299 15.42 15.18 -14.31
N GLU A 300 16.72 15.44 -14.28
CA GLU A 300 17.66 14.68 -13.47
C GLU A 300 17.53 15.09 -12.00
N VAL A 301 17.32 14.10 -11.14
CA VAL A 301 17.25 14.25 -9.70
C VAL A 301 18.64 14.00 -9.13
N SER A 302 19.26 15.06 -8.63
CA SER A 302 20.58 15.04 -8.00
C SER A 302 20.47 14.74 -6.50
N GLU A 303 21.61 14.77 -5.82
CA GLU A 303 21.75 14.75 -4.37
C GLU A 303 21.04 15.95 -3.71
N LEU A 304 20.91 15.93 -2.39
CA LEU A 304 20.38 17.08 -1.65
C LEU A 304 21.40 18.21 -1.59
N ASP A 305 20.89 19.44 -1.48
CA ASP A 305 21.70 20.55 -1.00
C ASP A 305 22.19 20.25 0.43
N GLU A 306 23.39 20.72 0.77
CA GLU A 306 24.04 20.39 2.06
C GLU A 306 23.13 20.74 3.26
N GLU A 307 22.46 21.88 3.24
CA GLU A 307 21.55 22.29 4.33
C GLU A 307 20.33 21.38 4.46
N ASP A 308 19.78 20.92 3.34
CA ASP A 308 18.67 19.97 3.34
C ASP A 308 19.13 18.59 3.81
N ALA A 309 20.34 18.17 3.44
CA ALA A 309 20.95 16.94 3.93
C ALA A 309 21.21 17.00 5.44
N VAL A 310 21.76 18.11 5.96
CA VAL A 310 21.92 18.34 7.40
C VAL A 310 20.57 18.26 8.10
N THR A 311 19.55 18.92 7.55
CA THR A 311 18.20 18.91 8.12
C THR A 311 17.60 17.50 8.13
N LEU A 312 17.78 16.73 7.05
CA LEU A 312 17.35 15.33 6.97
C LEU A 312 18.05 14.47 8.02
N LEU A 313 19.39 14.59 8.17
CA LEU A 313 20.15 13.82 9.14
C LEU A 313 19.64 14.06 10.57
N LEU A 314 19.47 15.33 10.94
CA LEU A 314 19.05 15.70 12.29
C LEU A 314 17.61 15.25 12.58
N LYS A 315 16.72 15.33 11.59
CA LYS A 315 15.36 14.77 11.65
C LYS A 315 15.37 13.26 11.86
N ALA A 316 16.14 12.53 11.05
CA ALA A 316 16.25 11.08 11.11
C ALA A 316 16.92 10.61 12.42
N ALA A 317 17.86 11.40 12.97
CA ALA A 317 18.49 11.19 14.27
C ALA A 317 17.58 11.52 15.48
N GLY A 318 16.37 12.04 15.26
CA GLY A 318 15.46 12.45 16.33
C GLY A 318 15.90 13.70 17.11
N LEU A 319 16.80 14.51 16.54
CA LEU A 319 17.34 15.71 17.18
C LEU A 319 16.48 16.94 16.83
N SER A 320 15.51 17.27 17.68
CA SER A 320 14.50 18.29 17.40
C SER A 320 14.94 19.74 17.59
N ALA A 321 16.03 19.99 18.32
CA ALA A 321 16.48 21.34 18.65
C ALA A 321 17.24 22.03 17.50
N PHE A 322 17.66 21.29 16.46
CA PHE A 322 18.46 21.76 15.31
C PHE A 322 19.48 22.84 15.65
N THR A 323 20.18 22.69 16.78
CA THR A 323 21.11 23.73 17.27
C THR A 323 22.30 23.86 16.33
N GLU A 324 23.00 25.00 16.38
CA GLU A 324 24.19 25.21 15.55
C GLU A 324 25.31 24.20 15.87
N GLU A 325 25.42 23.73 17.12
CA GLU A 325 26.36 22.66 17.48
C GLU A 325 26.05 21.37 16.73
N PHE A 326 24.77 20.95 16.70
CA PHE A 326 24.37 19.76 15.96
C PHE A 326 24.52 19.94 14.45
N ARG A 327 24.24 21.13 13.90
CA ARG A 327 24.50 21.42 12.49
C ARG A 327 25.99 21.31 12.15
N GLN A 328 26.87 21.83 12.99
CA GLN A 328 28.32 21.73 12.81
C GLN A 328 28.80 20.28 12.87
N GLN A 329 28.21 19.44 13.72
CA GLN A 329 28.52 18.00 13.78
C GLN A 329 27.94 17.23 12.59
N ALA A 330 26.78 17.64 12.07
CA ALA A 330 26.11 17.00 10.94
C ALA A 330 26.81 17.24 9.59
N ARG A 331 27.37 18.45 9.36
CA ARG A 331 27.98 18.83 8.07
C ARG A 331 29.03 17.83 7.56
N PRO A 332 30.07 17.45 8.36
CA PRO A 332 31.06 16.47 7.89
C PRO A 332 30.45 15.11 7.55
N ILE A 333 29.39 14.70 8.27
CA ILE A 333 28.72 13.42 8.02
C ILE A 333 28.02 13.46 6.67
N VAL A 334 27.21 14.49 6.39
CA VAL A 334 26.47 14.55 5.13
C VAL A 334 27.40 14.74 3.93
N GLN A 335 28.52 15.46 4.11
CA GLN A 335 29.57 15.59 3.08
C GLN A 335 30.24 14.24 2.77
N GLU A 336 30.60 13.46 3.79
CA GLU A 336 31.15 12.10 3.61
C GLU A 336 30.15 11.14 2.95
N LEU A 337 28.86 11.37 3.16
CA LEU A 337 27.75 10.61 2.54
C LEU A 337 27.28 11.22 1.21
N TYR A 338 28.02 12.18 0.66
CA TYR A 338 27.74 12.86 -0.61
C TYR A 338 26.33 13.45 -0.69
N CYS A 339 25.74 13.85 0.45
CA CYS A 339 24.38 14.37 0.54
C CYS A 339 23.30 13.46 -0.09
N LEU A 340 23.57 12.15 -0.15
CA LEU A 340 22.65 11.15 -0.69
C LEU A 340 21.51 10.90 0.31
N PRO A 341 20.25 11.19 -0.03
CA PRO A 341 19.12 11.09 0.91
C PRO A 341 19.04 9.75 1.63
N LEU A 342 19.22 8.64 0.91
CA LEU A 342 19.14 7.30 1.49
C LEU A 342 20.25 7.06 2.53
N ALA A 343 21.50 7.37 2.20
CA ALA A 343 22.63 7.20 3.12
C ALA A 343 22.51 8.13 4.34
N VAL A 344 22.04 9.36 4.13
CA VAL A 344 21.80 10.34 5.19
C VAL A 344 20.68 9.90 6.14
N ASP A 345 19.57 9.39 5.61
CA ASP A 345 18.46 8.85 6.40
C ASP A 345 18.90 7.62 7.21
N GLN A 346 19.67 6.71 6.59
CA GLN A 346 20.26 5.55 7.26
C GLN A 346 21.23 5.95 8.39
N ALA A 347 22.08 6.95 8.16
CA ALA A 347 22.96 7.50 9.19
C ALA A 347 22.19 8.07 10.38
N GLY A 348 21.14 8.84 10.09
CA GLY A 348 20.25 9.37 11.13
C GLY A 348 19.54 8.26 11.91
N ALA A 349 19.02 7.25 11.22
CA ALA A 349 18.39 6.09 11.85
C ALA A 349 19.37 5.30 12.73
N ALA A 350 20.63 5.16 12.34
CA ALA A 350 21.69 4.54 13.15
C ALA A 350 21.99 5.34 14.42
N ILE A 351 22.06 6.67 14.33
CA ILE A 351 22.23 7.57 15.47
C ILE A 351 21.03 7.46 16.42
N LEU A 352 19.81 7.54 15.88
CA LEU A 352 18.57 7.39 16.64
C LEU A 352 18.48 6.03 17.34
N GLY A 353 18.93 4.97 16.66
CA GLY A 353 19.00 3.60 17.18
C GLY A 353 20.07 3.40 18.26
N GLY A 354 20.86 4.42 18.58
CA GLY A 354 21.86 4.39 19.64
C GLY A 354 23.15 3.67 19.28
N LEU A 355 23.45 3.45 17.99
CA LEU A 355 24.72 2.86 17.58
C LEU A 355 25.90 3.76 17.96
N CYS A 356 25.70 5.07 17.88
CA CYS A 356 26.64 6.10 18.34
C CYS A 356 25.93 7.44 18.51
N GLY A 357 26.59 8.39 19.18
CA GLY A 357 26.22 9.81 19.10
C GLY A 357 26.59 10.39 17.73
N ILE A 358 25.95 11.51 17.37
CA ILE A 358 26.24 12.22 16.12
C ILE A 358 27.73 12.59 15.99
N ASP A 359 28.38 12.96 17.08
CA ASP A 359 29.82 13.26 17.17
C ASP A 359 30.71 12.02 16.95
N GLY A 360 30.21 10.83 17.26
CA GLY A 360 30.90 9.55 17.06
C GLY A 360 30.68 8.92 15.69
N TYR A 361 29.65 9.34 14.95
CA TYR A 361 29.20 8.66 13.75
C TYR A 361 30.28 8.57 12.66
N LEU A 362 30.92 9.70 12.34
CA LEU A 362 31.92 9.75 11.27
C LEU A 362 33.08 8.78 11.54
N LYS A 363 33.55 8.73 12.80
CA LYS A 363 34.62 7.81 13.20
C LYS A 363 34.21 6.35 13.06
N LEU A 364 32.98 6.01 13.46
CA LEU A 364 32.45 4.66 13.34
C LEU A 364 32.31 4.27 11.86
N TYR A 365 31.71 5.15 11.06
CA TYR A 365 31.50 4.95 9.63
C TYR A 365 32.82 4.78 8.87
N SER A 366 33.83 5.63 9.10
CA SER A 366 35.14 5.51 8.42
C SER A 366 35.81 4.16 8.69
N LYS A 367 35.72 3.64 9.91
CA LYS A 367 36.27 2.33 10.26
C LYS A 367 35.60 1.21 9.46
N HIS A 368 34.27 1.15 9.48
CA HIS A 368 33.48 0.13 8.79
C HIS A 368 33.63 0.23 7.27
N ARG A 369 33.62 1.45 6.72
CA ARG A 369 33.85 1.67 5.29
C ARG A 369 35.21 1.12 4.85
N CYS A 370 36.29 1.33 5.61
CA CYS A 370 37.59 0.75 5.27
C CYS A 370 37.57 -0.79 5.24
N GLU A 371 36.85 -1.42 6.18
CA GLU A 371 36.68 -2.87 6.24
C GLU A 371 35.86 -3.38 5.04
N LEU A 372 34.72 -2.76 4.74
CA LEU A 372 33.85 -3.11 3.61
C LEU A 372 34.58 -2.98 2.26
N LEU A 373 35.28 -1.87 2.05
CA LEU A 373 36.01 -1.60 0.80
C LEU A 373 37.26 -2.44 0.61
N SER A 374 37.77 -3.08 1.67
CA SER A 374 38.83 -4.06 1.55
C SER A 374 38.36 -5.38 0.92
N HIS A 375 37.05 -5.62 0.90
CA HIS A 375 36.48 -6.85 0.36
C HIS A 375 36.43 -6.82 -1.17
N HIS A 376 36.87 -7.91 -1.80
CA HIS A 376 37.01 -8.01 -3.26
C HIS A 376 35.70 -7.75 -4.03
N SER A 377 34.55 -8.08 -3.44
CA SER A 377 33.22 -7.85 -4.05
C SER A 377 32.88 -6.36 -4.24
N PHE A 378 33.59 -5.46 -3.57
CA PHE A 378 33.43 -4.00 -3.69
C PHE A 378 34.54 -3.34 -4.51
N GLN A 379 35.45 -4.12 -5.11
CA GLN A 379 36.45 -3.57 -6.02
C GLN A 379 35.78 -2.98 -7.26
N GLY A 380 35.91 -1.68 -7.46
CA GLY A 380 35.30 -0.95 -8.58
C GLY A 380 33.90 -0.42 -8.30
N ALA A 381 33.39 -0.56 -7.06
CA ALA A 381 32.16 0.10 -6.64
C ALA A 381 32.29 1.63 -6.73
N SER A 382 31.18 2.30 -7.05
CA SER A 382 31.17 3.76 -7.17
C SER A 382 31.25 4.42 -5.80
N GLN A 383 31.65 5.70 -5.75
CA GLN A 383 31.61 6.48 -4.49
C GLN A 383 30.21 6.50 -3.86
N TYR A 384 29.18 6.48 -4.72
CA TYR A 384 27.77 6.34 -4.36
C TYR A 384 27.50 5.00 -3.64
N ASP A 385 27.93 3.88 -4.24
CA ASP A 385 27.74 2.56 -3.67
C ASP A 385 28.41 2.46 -2.30
N HIS A 386 29.59 3.07 -2.16
CA HIS A 386 30.31 3.09 -0.89
C HIS A 386 29.52 3.80 0.22
N ALA A 387 28.83 4.89 -0.08
CA ALA A 387 28.04 5.64 0.90
C ALA A 387 26.79 4.88 1.36
N VAL A 388 26.03 4.34 0.40
CA VAL A 388 24.80 3.60 0.70
C VAL A 388 25.12 2.26 1.38
N TYR A 389 26.07 1.47 0.84
CA TYR A 389 26.42 0.20 1.46
C TYR A 389 27.13 0.38 2.79
N GLY A 390 27.99 1.39 2.96
CA GLY A 390 28.71 1.60 4.21
C GLY A 390 27.78 1.92 5.40
N THR A 391 26.71 2.69 5.17
CA THR A 391 25.73 3.01 6.23
C THR A 391 24.81 1.83 6.56
N TRP A 392 24.46 1.03 5.54
CA TRP A 392 23.73 -0.23 5.73
C TRP A 392 24.57 -1.26 6.50
N ASP A 393 25.83 -1.47 6.09
CA ASP A 393 26.77 -2.42 6.69
C ASP A 393 26.99 -2.13 8.18
N LEU A 394 27.18 -0.86 8.53
CA LEU A 394 27.30 -0.42 9.92
C LEU A 394 26.08 -0.82 10.78
N SER A 395 24.87 -0.71 10.22
CA SER A 395 23.64 -1.14 10.89
C SER A 395 23.55 -2.66 10.99
N PHE A 396 23.96 -3.38 9.94
CA PHE A 396 23.97 -4.84 9.91
C PHE A 396 24.97 -5.43 10.92
N CYS A 397 26.21 -4.92 10.97
CA CYS A 397 27.22 -5.32 11.93
C CYS A 397 26.79 -5.10 13.39
N ALA A 398 25.98 -4.07 13.65
CA ALA A 398 25.42 -3.85 14.98
C ALA A 398 24.42 -4.96 15.36
N ILE A 399 23.63 -5.47 14.40
CA ILE A 399 22.74 -6.63 14.60
C ILE A 399 23.59 -7.90 14.79
N GLU A 400 24.63 -8.12 13.99
CA GLU A 400 25.54 -9.26 14.15
C GLU A 400 26.22 -9.28 15.51
N THR A 401 26.72 -8.13 15.98
CA THR A 401 27.34 -8.01 17.31
C THR A 401 26.36 -8.40 18.42
N LYS A 402 25.09 -7.98 18.31
CA LYS A 402 24.03 -8.39 19.24
C LYS A 402 23.71 -9.89 19.14
N ALA A 403 23.72 -10.45 17.93
CA ALA A 403 23.46 -11.86 17.68
C ALA A 403 24.56 -12.79 18.24
N HIS A 404 25.79 -12.29 18.38
CA HIS A 404 26.94 -13.01 18.93
C HIS A 404 27.21 -12.77 20.42
N ALA A 405 26.40 -11.93 21.09
CA ALA A 405 26.55 -11.69 22.52
C ALA A 405 26.25 -12.96 23.35
N GLN A 406 26.99 -13.16 24.44
CA GLN A 406 26.90 -14.37 25.27
C GLN A 406 25.55 -14.50 26.01
N SER A 407 24.91 -13.37 26.33
CA SER A 407 23.59 -13.33 26.97
C SER A 407 22.93 -11.97 26.74
N GLY A 408 21.59 -11.95 26.69
CA GLY A 408 20.80 -10.74 26.51
C GLY A 408 19.40 -11.06 26.00
N LEU A 409 18.42 -10.23 26.36
CA LEU A 409 17.03 -10.37 25.88
C LEU A 409 16.92 -10.32 24.35
N ASP A 410 17.85 -9.61 23.70
CA ASP A 410 17.78 -9.32 22.26
C ASP A 410 18.59 -10.27 21.37
N VAL A 411 19.34 -11.22 21.92
CA VAL A 411 20.23 -12.10 21.13
C VAL A 411 19.44 -12.92 20.10
N GLN A 412 18.36 -13.57 20.55
CA GLN A 412 17.51 -14.36 19.66
C GLN A 412 16.79 -13.48 18.63
N ALA A 413 16.38 -12.27 19.01
CA ALA A 413 15.75 -11.33 18.10
C ALA A 413 16.73 -10.89 16.99
N ALA A 414 17.98 -10.61 17.35
CA ALA A 414 19.04 -10.25 16.41
C ALA A 414 19.37 -11.41 15.44
N GLN A 415 19.47 -12.65 15.94
CA GLN A 415 19.68 -13.83 15.09
C GLN A 415 18.52 -14.03 14.09
N LYS A 416 17.28 -13.88 14.55
CA LYS A 416 16.09 -13.95 13.68
C LYS A 416 16.07 -12.81 12.65
N ALA A 417 16.46 -11.60 13.05
CA ALA A 417 16.54 -10.45 12.14
C ALA A 417 17.54 -10.69 11.01
N ILE A 418 18.73 -11.24 11.31
CA ILE A 418 19.73 -11.62 10.30
C ILE A 418 19.15 -12.63 9.32
N LEU A 419 18.48 -13.67 9.83
CA LEU A 419 17.86 -14.69 8.98
C LEU A 419 16.79 -14.10 8.05
N ILE A 420 15.94 -13.21 8.58
CA ILE A 420 14.92 -12.51 7.78
C ILE A 420 15.57 -11.68 6.68
N LEU A 421 16.64 -10.93 6.99
CA LEU A 421 17.37 -10.13 6.00
C LEU A 421 18.01 -11.00 4.91
N GLN A 422 18.62 -12.13 5.29
CA GLN A 422 19.22 -13.07 4.35
C GLN A 422 18.18 -13.70 3.42
N ILE A 423 17.03 -14.09 3.94
CA ILE A 423 15.92 -14.62 3.10
C ILE A 423 15.38 -13.52 2.19
N SER A 424 15.18 -12.32 2.72
CA SER A 424 14.65 -11.18 1.97
C SER A 424 15.55 -10.80 0.78
N ALA A 425 16.86 -11.04 0.88
CA ALA A 425 17.81 -10.79 -0.22
C ALA A 425 17.55 -11.67 -1.47
N PHE A 426 16.82 -12.77 -1.34
CA PHE A 426 16.44 -13.64 -2.47
C PHE A 426 15.01 -13.38 -2.98
N LEU A 427 14.25 -12.50 -2.31
CA LEU A 427 12.90 -12.15 -2.70
C LEU A 427 12.91 -10.80 -3.45
N HIS A 428 11.88 -10.57 -4.26
CA HIS A 428 11.64 -9.23 -4.76
C HIS A 428 11.41 -8.29 -3.56
N HIS A 429 11.95 -7.07 -3.61
CA HIS A 429 11.86 -6.11 -2.50
C HIS A 429 10.44 -5.60 -2.26
N GLU A 430 9.50 -5.91 -3.16
CA GLU A 430 8.07 -5.65 -3.00
C GLU A 430 7.28 -6.93 -2.76
N ASN A 431 6.11 -6.81 -2.12
CA ASN A 431 5.12 -7.88 -1.93
C ASN A 431 5.60 -9.10 -1.13
N ILE A 432 6.64 -8.95 -0.30
CA ILE A 432 6.99 -9.95 0.70
C ILE A 432 5.84 -10.02 1.74
N SER A 433 5.02 -11.06 1.65
CA SER A 433 3.84 -11.20 2.52
C SER A 433 4.25 -11.50 3.95
N GLU A 434 3.74 -10.71 4.91
CA GLU A 434 3.91 -10.97 6.34
C GLU A 434 3.44 -12.39 6.72
N ARG A 435 2.44 -12.90 6.00
CA ARG A 435 1.90 -14.25 6.19
C ARG A 435 2.97 -15.33 6.05
N ILE A 436 3.98 -15.15 5.19
CA ILE A 436 5.08 -16.13 5.04
C ILE A 436 5.86 -16.23 6.35
N PHE A 437 6.11 -15.10 7.02
CA PHE A 437 6.80 -15.08 8.30
C PHE A 437 5.91 -15.54 9.46
N GLN A 438 4.62 -15.16 9.47
CA GLN A 438 3.65 -15.64 10.46
C GLN A 438 3.52 -17.17 10.41
N GLN A 439 3.33 -17.73 9.22
CA GLN A 439 3.25 -19.18 9.03
C GLN A 439 4.56 -19.89 9.43
N ALA A 440 5.72 -19.29 9.14
CA ALA A 440 6.99 -19.85 9.57
C ALA A 440 7.11 -19.87 11.11
N ALA A 441 6.66 -18.80 11.79
CA ALA A 441 6.66 -18.70 13.24
C ALA A 441 5.70 -19.71 13.90
N GLU A 442 4.46 -19.81 13.42
CA GLU A 442 3.47 -20.77 13.93
C GLU A 442 3.95 -22.23 13.80
N ASN A 443 4.59 -22.57 12.68
CA ASN A 443 5.14 -23.92 12.46
C ASN A 443 6.37 -24.23 13.34
N LEU A 444 7.12 -23.21 13.76
CA LEU A 444 8.22 -23.37 14.72
C LEU A 444 7.70 -23.73 16.11
N GLU A 445 6.61 -23.09 16.57
CA GLU A 445 5.99 -23.38 17.87
C GLU A 445 5.43 -24.81 17.94
N LEU A 446 4.75 -25.26 16.88
CA LEU A 446 4.20 -26.62 16.77
C LEU A 446 5.28 -27.72 16.80
N LYS A 447 6.44 -27.46 16.20
CA LYS A 447 7.58 -28.39 16.28
C LYS A 447 8.16 -28.43 17.69
N THR A 448 8.16 -27.32 18.42
CA THR A 448 8.73 -27.27 19.76
C THR A 448 7.84 -27.97 20.79
N SER A 449 6.51 -27.93 20.62
CA SER A 449 5.55 -28.68 21.45
C SER A 449 5.57 -30.20 21.19
N ALA A 450 5.84 -30.62 19.94
CA ALA A 450 5.87 -32.04 19.58
C ALA A 450 7.12 -32.81 20.08
N PHE A 451 8.09 -32.12 20.69
CA PHE A 451 9.25 -32.73 21.36
C PHE A 451 9.14 -32.74 22.90
N LEU A 452 8.02 -32.23 23.44
CA LEU A 452 7.76 -32.17 24.89
C LEU A 452 6.63 -33.11 25.34
N ASP A 453 6.04 -33.86 24.42
CA ASP A 453 5.18 -35.03 24.66
C ASP A 453 5.91 -36.32 24.24
#